data_AF-A0A7S2L6Q9-F1
#
_entry.id   AF-A0A7S2L6Q9-F1
#
_cell.length_a   1.000
_cell.length_b   1.000
_cell.length_c   1.000
_cell.angle_alpha   90.00
_cell.angle_beta   90.00
_cell.angle_gamma   90.00
#
_symmetry.space_group_name_H-M   'P 1'
#
loop_
_entity.id
_entity.type
_entity.pdbx_description
1 polymer ?
#
loop_
_entity_poly.entity_id
_entity_poly.type
_entity_poly.pdbx_seq_one_letter_code
_entity_poly.pdbx_strand_id
1 'polypeptide(L)'
;EAVRLIAPTEDILQQVNSGAAEDIGVAVGGALQQLDSFEGRQLDLSEIVQCLVAIGGFEGRGSRARRVEAVANLLRLTTGDAWRAAVYLVRLVMDRGPCVGIGERMLFKALAAVYSDGGERDAKALDEEFQARFSLNADVDALIDGALASAAGDISGGGALATDAAFGAPIKPMSAFPEKGLAQVVKRIDKRGWGEGWTAQWKYDGERLQIHARPGEVRLFSRNMKETTRRFPDLCDLVLRRLRKSVASAIIDAEVVAVDETGKILPFQSLSRRAKSVTTQSEVTIRVAAYAFDCLSLDGTALTGLSLAERRQRLEEVFEYDDPDAGASPPRSSWPTAHALRVVASTDVSSAADLE
;
A
#
# COMPACT_ATOMS: atom_id res chain seq x y z
N GLU A 1 11.04 -3.04 -26.20
CA GLU A 1 12.09 -4.08 -26.34
C GLU A 1 11.48 -5.42 -26.74
N ALA A 2 10.60 -6.02 -25.93
CA ALA A 2 9.96 -7.29 -26.25
C ALA A 2 9.27 -7.31 -27.63
N VAL A 3 8.51 -6.26 -27.97
CA VAL A 3 7.84 -6.13 -29.26
C VAL A 3 8.82 -6.15 -30.45
N ARG A 4 10.05 -5.63 -30.29
CA ARG A 4 11.08 -5.67 -31.36
C ARG A 4 11.57 -7.08 -31.67
N LEU A 5 11.37 -8.03 -30.76
CA LEU A 5 11.74 -9.44 -30.95
C LEU A 5 10.67 -10.25 -31.71
N ILE A 6 9.51 -9.65 -32.01
CA ILE A 6 8.35 -10.34 -32.56
C ILE A 6 7.74 -9.64 -33.77
N ALA A 7 7.83 -8.30 -33.83
CA ALA A 7 7.19 -7.50 -34.87
C ALA A 7 8.06 -6.30 -35.27
N PRO A 8 7.94 -5.79 -36.50
CA PRO A 8 8.44 -4.47 -36.86
C PRO A 8 7.80 -3.41 -35.95
N THR A 9 8.62 -2.58 -35.29
CA THR A 9 8.10 -1.61 -34.31
C THR A 9 7.86 -0.21 -34.84
N GLU A 10 8.26 0.09 -36.07
CA GLU A 10 8.11 1.45 -36.64
C GLU A 10 6.63 1.83 -36.78
N ASP A 11 5.82 0.95 -37.35
CA ASP A 11 4.37 1.17 -37.50
C ASP A 11 3.64 1.27 -36.15
N ILE A 12 4.05 0.47 -35.16
CA ILE A 12 3.49 0.49 -33.81
C ILE A 12 3.79 1.83 -33.12
N LEU A 13 5.04 2.28 -33.19
CA LEU A 13 5.44 3.57 -32.60
C LEU A 13 4.75 4.74 -33.32
N GLN A 14 4.57 4.65 -34.64
CA GLN A 14 3.86 5.66 -35.42
C GLN A 14 2.36 5.72 -35.05
N GLN A 15 1.70 4.59 -34.88
CA GLN A 15 0.30 4.54 -34.41
C GLN A 15 0.11 5.14 -33.03
N VAL A 16 1.04 4.90 -32.10
CA VAL A 16 0.99 5.49 -30.75
C VAL A 16 1.28 7.00 -30.79
N ASN A 17 2.32 7.43 -31.50
CA ASN A 17 2.73 8.83 -31.55
C ASN A 17 1.75 9.71 -32.32
N SER A 18 1.05 9.16 -33.32
CA SER A 18 0.02 9.88 -34.07
C SER A 18 -1.33 9.97 -33.33
N GLY A 19 -1.50 9.25 -32.21
CA GLY A 19 -2.78 9.11 -31.52
C GLY A 19 -3.79 8.22 -32.25
N ALA A 20 -3.37 7.51 -33.31
CA ALA A 20 -4.23 6.56 -34.04
C ALA A 20 -4.61 5.35 -33.19
N ALA A 21 -3.80 5.00 -32.18
CA ALA A 21 -4.15 4.05 -31.14
C ALA A 21 -4.40 4.79 -29.81
N GLU A 22 -5.50 4.46 -29.12
CA GLU A 22 -5.84 5.02 -27.80
C GLU A 22 -4.76 4.73 -26.75
N ASP A 23 -4.14 3.55 -26.84
CA ASP A 23 -3.00 3.17 -26.02
C ASP A 23 -2.05 2.19 -26.73
N ILE A 24 -0.91 1.96 -26.09
CA ILE A 24 0.15 1.07 -26.57
C ILE A 24 -0.26 -0.42 -26.61
N GLY A 25 -1.17 -0.86 -25.76
CA GLY A 25 -1.72 -2.21 -25.80
C GLY A 25 -2.55 -2.43 -27.06
N VAL A 26 -3.39 -1.46 -27.43
CA VAL A 26 -4.17 -1.50 -28.68
C VAL A 26 -3.26 -1.51 -29.90
N ALA A 27 -2.23 -0.66 -29.93
CA ALA A 27 -1.25 -0.63 -31.03
C ALA A 27 -0.50 -1.97 -31.18
N VAL A 28 -0.02 -2.53 -30.07
CA VAL A 28 0.70 -3.81 -30.08
C VAL A 28 -0.24 -4.96 -30.46
N GLY A 29 -1.45 -4.99 -29.92
CA GLY A 29 -2.44 -6.00 -30.27
C GLY A 29 -2.81 -5.97 -31.76
N GLY A 30 -3.06 -4.79 -32.32
CA GLY A 30 -3.35 -4.65 -33.74
C GLY A 30 -2.21 -5.12 -34.64
N ALA A 31 -0.95 -4.86 -34.27
CA ALA A 31 0.20 -5.37 -35.00
C ALA A 31 0.34 -6.90 -34.89
N LEU A 32 0.05 -7.48 -33.73
CA LEU A 32 0.10 -8.93 -33.53
C LEU A 32 -1.05 -9.69 -34.21
N GLN A 33 -2.16 -9.02 -34.48
CA GLN A 33 -3.26 -9.58 -35.26
C GLN A 33 -2.83 -9.93 -36.69
N GLN A 34 -1.96 -9.11 -37.29
CA GLN A 34 -1.52 -9.25 -38.69
C GLN A 34 -0.27 -10.14 -38.84
N LEU A 35 0.21 -10.73 -37.75
CA LEU A 35 1.41 -11.57 -37.76
C LEU A 35 1.06 -13.05 -37.90
N ASP A 36 1.37 -13.60 -39.08
CA ASP A 36 1.14 -15.02 -39.41
C ASP A 36 2.33 -15.92 -39.03
N SER A 37 3.47 -15.33 -38.64
CA SER A 37 4.72 -16.06 -38.33
C SER A 37 4.67 -16.89 -37.04
N PHE A 38 3.63 -16.73 -36.23
CA PHE A 38 3.46 -17.42 -34.97
C PHE A 38 2.04 -17.98 -34.85
N GLU A 39 1.93 -19.23 -34.44
CA GLU A 39 0.65 -19.88 -34.16
C GLU A 39 0.18 -19.50 -32.75
N GLY A 40 -0.64 -18.43 -32.70
CA GLY A 40 -1.26 -17.98 -31.46
C GLY A 40 -2.30 -18.96 -30.95
N ARG A 41 -2.56 -18.95 -29.64
CA ARG A 41 -3.60 -19.77 -29.01
C ARG A 41 -4.30 -19.02 -27.90
N GLN A 42 -5.47 -19.53 -27.49
CA GLN A 42 -6.06 -19.10 -26.24
C GLN A 42 -5.18 -19.55 -25.07
N LEU A 43 -4.96 -18.62 -24.13
CA LEU A 43 -4.18 -18.82 -22.92
C LEU A 43 -5.13 -18.94 -21.74
N ASP A 44 -4.89 -19.91 -20.88
CA ASP A 44 -5.62 -20.01 -19.62
C ASP A 44 -5.15 -18.91 -18.65
N LEU A 45 -6.06 -18.45 -17.78
CA LEU A 45 -5.72 -17.44 -16.77
C LEU A 45 -4.59 -17.90 -15.84
N SER A 46 -4.56 -19.18 -15.48
CA SER A 46 -3.50 -19.77 -14.66
C SER A 46 -2.14 -19.69 -15.36
N GLU A 47 -2.07 -19.99 -16.67
CA GLU A 47 -0.84 -19.86 -17.46
C GLU A 47 -0.37 -18.42 -17.52
N ILE A 48 -1.28 -17.47 -17.78
CA ILE A 48 -0.96 -16.03 -17.81
C ILE A 48 -0.38 -15.59 -16.46
N VAL A 49 -1.04 -15.93 -15.35
CA VAL A 49 -0.61 -15.57 -14.01
C VAL A 49 0.77 -16.15 -13.71
N GLN A 50 0.99 -17.44 -13.97
CA GLN A 50 2.29 -18.10 -13.77
C GLN A 50 3.40 -17.42 -14.57
N CYS A 51 3.15 -17.07 -15.83
CA CYS A 51 4.11 -16.34 -16.65
C CYS A 51 4.41 -14.95 -16.09
N LEU A 52 3.39 -14.18 -15.70
CA LEU A 52 3.57 -12.82 -15.15
C LEU A 52 4.31 -12.84 -13.80
N VAL A 53 4.01 -13.81 -12.93
CA VAL A 53 4.73 -14.03 -11.66
C VAL A 53 6.18 -14.37 -11.93
N ALA A 54 6.46 -15.28 -12.88
CA ALA A 54 7.82 -15.63 -13.26
C ALA A 54 8.60 -14.42 -13.83
N ILE A 55 7.96 -13.59 -14.65
CA ILE A 55 8.54 -12.33 -15.17
C ILE A 55 8.89 -11.38 -14.02
N GLY A 56 7.99 -11.23 -13.04
CA GLY A 56 8.21 -10.42 -11.85
C GLY A 56 9.40 -10.90 -11.01
N GLY A 57 9.54 -12.21 -10.86
CA GLY A 57 10.57 -12.86 -10.03
C GLY A 57 12.00 -12.81 -10.59
N PHE A 58 12.22 -12.35 -11.83
CA PHE A 58 13.57 -12.23 -12.36
C PHE A 58 14.37 -11.11 -11.66
N GLU A 59 15.38 -11.48 -10.89
CA GLU A 59 16.28 -10.54 -10.20
C GLU A 59 17.76 -10.70 -10.63
N GLY A 60 18.60 -9.74 -10.24
CA GLY A 60 20.05 -9.77 -10.45
C GLY A 60 20.52 -9.36 -11.85
N ARG A 61 21.82 -9.59 -12.13
CA ARG A 61 22.44 -9.24 -13.41
C ARG A 61 21.75 -9.98 -14.56
N GLY A 62 21.46 -9.28 -15.66
CA GLY A 62 20.76 -9.85 -16.82
C GLY A 62 19.25 -10.10 -16.65
N SER A 63 18.65 -9.73 -15.50
CA SER A 63 17.20 -9.83 -15.27
C SER A 63 16.38 -9.08 -16.32
N ARG A 64 16.81 -7.89 -16.76
CA ARG A 64 16.15 -7.12 -17.81
C ARG A 64 15.99 -7.92 -19.10
N ALA A 65 17.06 -8.53 -19.59
CA ALA A 65 17.02 -9.31 -20.83
C ALA A 65 16.07 -10.50 -20.71
N ARG A 66 16.11 -11.22 -19.57
CA ARG A 66 15.19 -12.33 -19.30
C ARG A 66 13.72 -11.89 -19.24
N ARG A 67 13.42 -10.75 -18.61
CA ARG A 67 12.07 -10.17 -18.61
C ARG A 67 11.59 -9.82 -20.02
N VAL A 68 12.46 -9.21 -20.81
CA VAL A 68 12.16 -8.84 -22.20
C VAL A 68 11.84 -10.08 -23.04
N GLU A 69 12.65 -11.13 -22.92
CA GLU A 69 12.46 -12.40 -23.63
C GLU A 69 11.16 -13.09 -23.20
N ALA A 70 10.91 -13.18 -21.89
CA ALA A 70 9.70 -13.81 -21.37
C ALA A 70 8.41 -13.08 -21.78
N VAL A 71 8.42 -11.74 -21.79
CA VAL A 71 7.29 -10.95 -22.31
C VAL A 71 7.13 -11.17 -23.82
N ALA A 72 8.22 -11.23 -24.59
CA ALA A 72 8.16 -11.51 -26.02
C ALA A 72 7.56 -12.90 -26.29
N ASN A 73 7.97 -13.93 -25.54
CA ASN A 73 7.42 -15.28 -25.66
C ASN A 73 5.93 -15.32 -25.35
N LEU A 74 5.47 -14.60 -24.33
CA LEU A 74 4.05 -14.52 -24.01
C LEU A 74 3.25 -13.82 -25.14
N LEU A 75 3.80 -12.74 -25.72
CA LEU A 75 3.16 -12.03 -26.82
C LEU A 75 3.08 -12.87 -28.12
N ARG A 76 4.06 -13.76 -28.37
CA ARG A 76 4.02 -14.71 -29.50
C ARG A 76 2.83 -15.67 -29.41
N LEU A 77 2.41 -16.03 -28.20
CA LEU A 77 1.24 -16.90 -27.99
C LEU A 77 -0.08 -16.16 -28.23
N THR A 78 -0.04 -14.83 -28.34
CA THR A 78 -1.21 -13.97 -28.52
C THR A 78 -1.27 -13.35 -29.91
N THR A 79 -0.78 -14.01 -30.96
CA THR A 79 -0.91 -13.56 -32.36
C THR A 79 -2.22 -14.06 -32.99
N GLY A 80 -2.52 -13.57 -34.21
CA GLY A 80 -3.69 -14.01 -34.97
C GLY A 80 -5.00 -13.76 -34.22
N ASP A 81 -5.86 -14.77 -34.10
CA ASP A 81 -7.17 -14.66 -33.45
C ASP A 81 -7.09 -14.34 -31.93
N ALA A 82 -5.94 -14.62 -31.30
CA ALA A 82 -5.71 -14.37 -29.88
C ALA A 82 -5.21 -12.94 -29.57
N TRP A 83 -5.06 -12.07 -30.56
CA TRP A 83 -4.46 -10.72 -30.43
C TRP A 83 -5.07 -9.83 -29.35
N ARG A 84 -6.36 -10.01 -29.04
CA ARG A 84 -7.03 -9.23 -28.00
C ARG A 84 -6.41 -9.46 -26.62
N ALA A 85 -5.89 -10.66 -26.35
CA ALA A 85 -5.18 -10.94 -25.10
C ALA A 85 -3.90 -10.09 -24.98
N ALA A 86 -3.20 -9.84 -26.09
CA ALA A 86 -2.00 -9.01 -26.11
C ALA A 86 -2.27 -7.58 -25.60
N VAL A 87 -3.43 -7.01 -25.93
CA VAL A 87 -3.83 -5.66 -25.49
C VAL A 87 -3.80 -5.58 -23.96
N TYR A 88 -4.44 -6.54 -23.28
CA TYR A 88 -4.52 -6.58 -21.83
C TYR A 88 -3.20 -6.99 -21.18
N LEU A 89 -2.45 -7.92 -21.78
CA LEU A 89 -1.12 -8.30 -21.29
C LEU A 89 -0.16 -7.11 -21.29
N VAL A 90 -0.12 -6.32 -22.36
CA VAL A 90 0.70 -5.11 -22.44
C VAL A 90 0.27 -4.09 -21.38
N ARG A 91 -1.04 -3.88 -21.19
CA ARG A 91 -1.57 -2.99 -20.15
C ARG A 91 -1.16 -3.42 -18.74
N LEU A 92 -1.21 -4.73 -18.44
CA LEU A 92 -0.78 -5.32 -17.17
C LEU A 92 0.74 -5.14 -16.94
N VAL A 93 1.56 -5.49 -17.94
CA VAL A 93 3.03 -5.36 -17.85
C VAL A 93 3.47 -3.91 -17.64
N MET A 94 2.70 -2.94 -18.15
CA MET A 94 3.00 -1.52 -18.01
C MET A 94 2.45 -0.87 -16.73
N ASP A 95 1.88 -1.64 -15.81
CA ASP A 95 1.26 -1.16 -14.55
C ASP A 95 0.19 -0.08 -14.82
N ARG A 96 -0.49 -0.12 -15.97
CA ARG A 96 -1.65 0.73 -16.28
C ARG A 96 -2.97 0.11 -15.79
N GLY A 97 -2.91 -1.12 -15.29
CA GLY A 97 -4.06 -1.95 -15.01
C GLY A 97 -4.81 -2.36 -16.29
N PRO A 98 -5.80 -3.25 -16.20
CA PRO A 98 -6.53 -3.74 -17.37
C PRO A 98 -7.35 -2.68 -18.12
N CYS A 99 -7.52 -1.47 -17.56
CA CYS A 99 -8.32 -0.36 -18.10
C CYS A 99 -9.79 -0.74 -18.39
N VAL A 100 -10.35 -1.70 -17.65
CA VAL A 100 -11.72 -2.19 -17.81
C VAL A 100 -12.75 -1.43 -16.96
N GLY A 101 -12.32 -0.41 -16.20
CA GLY A 101 -13.22 0.35 -15.32
C GLY A 101 -13.69 -0.40 -14.07
N ILE A 102 -13.12 -1.57 -13.79
CA ILE A 102 -13.41 -2.39 -12.61
C ILE A 102 -12.41 -2.02 -11.51
N GLY A 103 -12.92 -1.65 -10.34
CA GLY A 103 -12.13 -1.42 -9.13
C GLY A 103 -12.55 -2.36 -7.99
N GLU A 104 -11.84 -2.28 -6.87
CA GLU A 104 -12.03 -3.13 -5.68
C GLU A 104 -13.50 -3.26 -5.24
N ARG A 105 -14.28 -2.16 -5.26
CA ARG A 105 -15.70 -2.22 -4.86
C ARG A 105 -16.56 -3.11 -5.74
N MET A 106 -16.24 -3.20 -7.03
CA MET A 106 -16.95 -4.08 -7.94
C MET A 106 -16.57 -5.54 -7.71
N LEU A 107 -15.31 -5.79 -7.33
CA LEU A 107 -14.84 -7.12 -6.94
C LEU A 107 -15.63 -7.63 -5.72
N PHE A 108 -15.77 -6.83 -4.66
CA PHE A 108 -16.52 -7.26 -3.47
C PHE A 108 -17.98 -7.55 -3.75
N LYS A 109 -18.63 -6.71 -4.58
CA LYS A 109 -20.01 -6.97 -5.04
C LYS A 109 -20.13 -8.24 -5.86
N ALA A 110 -19.17 -8.50 -6.76
CA ALA A 110 -19.15 -9.71 -7.56
C ALA A 110 -18.97 -10.95 -6.68
N LEU A 111 -18.03 -10.91 -5.73
CA LEU A 111 -17.85 -11.97 -4.74
C LEU A 111 -19.13 -12.18 -3.92
N ALA A 112 -19.74 -11.11 -3.41
CA ALA A 112 -20.98 -11.21 -2.65
C ALA A 112 -22.13 -11.81 -3.46
N ALA A 113 -22.20 -11.52 -4.76
CA ALA A 113 -23.19 -12.12 -5.66
C ALA A 113 -22.92 -13.60 -5.95
N VAL A 114 -21.65 -14.03 -6.02
CA VAL A 114 -21.28 -15.44 -6.18
C VAL A 114 -21.54 -16.22 -4.90
N TYR A 115 -21.19 -15.65 -3.75
CA TYR A 115 -21.32 -16.28 -2.44
C TYR A 115 -22.68 -16.05 -1.77
N SER A 116 -23.65 -15.39 -2.42
CA SER A 116 -25.01 -15.30 -1.87
C SER A 116 -25.80 -16.61 -2.01
N ASP A 117 -25.23 -17.62 -2.68
CA ASP A 117 -25.79 -18.98 -2.87
C ASP A 117 -27.25 -18.95 -3.34
N GLY A 118 -27.50 -18.33 -4.50
CA GLY A 118 -28.85 -18.20 -5.05
C GLY A 118 -29.80 -17.30 -4.24
N GLY A 119 -29.29 -16.58 -3.23
CA GLY A 119 -30.06 -15.66 -2.38
C GLY A 119 -30.32 -16.16 -0.96
N GLU A 120 -29.77 -17.32 -0.57
CA GLU A 120 -29.86 -17.83 0.81
C GLU A 120 -29.10 -16.94 1.81
N ARG A 121 -28.07 -16.23 1.35
CA ARG A 121 -27.30 -15.28 2.16
C ARG A 121 -27.52 -13.84 1.68
N ASP A 122 -27.54 -12.90 2.63
CA ASP A 122 -27.67 -11.48 2.31
C ASP A 122 -26.41 -10.95 1.60
N ALA A 123 -26.53 -10.71 0.29
CA ALA A 123 -25.45 -10.18 -0.53
C ALA A 123 -24.93 -8.82 -0.04
N LYS A 124 -25.78 -8.00 0.59
CA LYS A 124 -25.34 -6.71 1.14
C LYS A 124 -24.45 -6.92 2.37
N ALA A 125 -24.84 -7.82 3.26
CA ALA A 125 -24.04 -8.16 4.43
C ALA A 125 -22.69 -8.77 4.03
N LEU A 126 -22.67 -9.65 3.01
CA LEU A 126 -21.43 -10.22 2.45
C LEU A 126 -20.53 -9.14 1.82
N ASP A 127 -21.08 -8.18 1.08
CA ASP A 127 -20.31 -7.07 0.52
C ASP A 127 -19.65 -6.22 1.63
N GLU A 128 -20.41 -5.89 2.68
CA GLU A 128 -19.90 -5.16 3.85
C GLU A 128 -18.82 -5.97 4.61
N GLU A 129 -19.02 -7.28 4.76
CA GLU A 129 -18.03 -8.18 5.38
C GLU A 129 -16.74 -8.26 4.55
N PHE A 130 -16.83 -8.45 3.23
CA PHE A 130 -15.66 -8.50 2.36
C PHE A 130 -14.89 -7.18 2.36
N GLN A 131 -15.60 -6.05 2.34
CA GLN A 131 -15.00 -4.73 2.49
C GLN A 131 -14.28 -4.58 3.83
N ALA A 132 -14.88 -5.04 4.94
CA ALA A 132 -14.27 -4.97 6.26
C ALA A 132 -13.01 -5.84 6.36
N ARG A 133 -13.10 -7.10 5.92
CA ARG A 133 -11.97 -8.05 5.88
C ARG A 133 -10.82 -7.52 5.03
N PHE A 134 -11.10 -7.07 3.81
CA PHE A 134 -10.07 -6.53 2.92
C PHE A 134 -9.46 -5.23 3.43
N SER A 135 -10.21 -4.42 4.18
CA SER A 135 -9.68 -3.20 4.79
C SER A 135 -8.63 -3.49 5.87
N LEU A 136 -8.74 -4.63 6.57
CA LEU A 136 -7.80 -5.07 7.61
C LEU A 136 -6.66 -5.93 7.08
N ASN A 137 -6.91 -6.64 5.99
CA ASN A 137 -5.92 -7.46 5.30
C ASN A 137 -6.12 -7.24 3.81
N ALA A 138 -5.36 -6.31 3.21
CA ALA A 138 -5.46 -5.96 1.79
C ALA A 138 -4.82 -7.02 0.87
N ASP A 139 -5.20 -8.27 1.10
CA ASP A 139 -4.80 -9.46 0.37
C ASP A 139 -6.06 -10.14 -0.18
N VAL A 140 -6.13 -10.25 -1.50
CA VAL A 140 -7.29 -10.84 -2.19
C VAL A 140 -7.33 -12.35 -1.99
N ASP A 141 -6.19 -13.02 -1.92
CA ASP A 141 -6.14 -14.47 -1.74
C ASP A 141 -6.64 -14.82 -0.34
N ALA A 142 -6.16 -14.11 0.69
CA ALA A 142 -6.65 -14.27 2.06
C ALA A 142 -8.15 -13.97 2.20
N LEU A 143 -8.65 -12.97 1.47
CA LEU A 143 -10.09 -12.66 1.41
C LEU A 143 -10.89 -13.82 0.82
N ILE A 144 -10.44 -14.38 -0.30
CA ILE A 144 -11.11 -15.49 -0.99
C ILE A 144 -11.07 -16.75 -0.14
N ASP A 145 -9.91 -17.11 0.42
CA ASP A 145 -9.74 -18.27 1.30
C ASP A 145 -10.67 -18.16 2.53
N GLY A 146 -10.73 -16.97 3.14
CA GLY A 146 -11.64 -16.69 4.24
C GLY A 146 -13.12 -16.76 3.85
N ALA A 147 -13.47 -16.34 2.63
CA ALA A 147 -14.84 -16.42 2.11
C ALA A 147 -15.27 -17.86 1.82
N LEU A 148 -14.37 -18.67 1.24
CA LEU A 148 -14.57 -20.10 0.99
C LEU A 148 -14.76 -20.87 2.29
N ALA A 149 -13.93 -20.59 3.30
CA ALA A 149 -14.07 -21.19 4.63
C ALA A 149 -15.41 -20.82 5.29
N SER A 150 -15.84 -19.54 5.21
CA SER A 150 -17.16 -19.11 5.69
C SER A 150 -18.32 -19.83 4.98
N ALA A 151 -18.21 -20.04 3.67
CA ALA A 151 -19.25 -20.67 2.87
C ALA A 151 -19.37 -22.19 3.14
N ALA A 152 -18.30 -22.85 3.58
CA ALA A 152 -18.30 -24.29 3.89
C ALA A 152 -18.92 -24.63 5.26
N GLY A 153 -19.43 -23.64 6.01
CA GLY A 153 -20.03 -23.85 7.33
C GLY A 153 -19.03 -24.13 8.45
N ASP A 154 -17.72 -23.98 8.18
CA ASP A 154 -16.63 -24.34 9.11
C ASP A 154 -16.27 -23.21 10.10
N ILE A 155 -17.24 -22.35 10.42
CA ILE A 155 -17.05 -21.28 11.41
C ILE A 155 -17.90 -21.60 12.64
N SER A 156 -17.34 -22.41 13.53
CA SER A 156 -17.74 -22.46 14.94
C SER A 156 -17.30 -21.18 15.67
N GLY A 157 -17.84 -20.03 15.25
CA GLY A 157 -17.50 -18.71 15.78
C GLY A 157 -18.31 -17.62 15.09
N GLY A 158 -19.55 -17.41 15.54
CA GLY A 158 -20.47 -16.48 14.90
C GLY A 158 -19.92 -15.06 14.74
N GLY A 159 -20.22 -14.44 13.60
CA GLY A 159 -20.57 -13.01 13.49
C GLY A 159 -19.58 -11.96 14.02
N ALA A 160 -18.32 -12.27 14.27
CA ALA A 160 -17.31 -11.26 14.58
C ALA A 160 -16.66 -10.79 13.28
N LEU A 161 -16.86 -9.51 12.94
CA LEU A 161 -15.99 -8.75 12.03
C LEU A 161 -14.54 -9.16 12.28
N ALA A 162 -13.77 -9.45 11.24
CA ALA A 162 -12.36 -9.85 11.37
C ALA A 162 -11.66 -8.96 12.41
N THR A 163 -11.35 -9.53 13.58
CA THR A 163 -10.70 -8.81 14.68
C THR A 163 -9.19 -8.85 14.57
N ASP A 164 -8.67 -9.63 13.62
CA ASP A 164 -7.28 -10.02 13.59
C ASP A 164 -6.60 -9.33 12.40
N ALA A 165 -5.65 -8.44 12.71
CA ALA A 165 -4.80 -7.84 11.69
C ALA A 165 -3.54 -8.67 11.56
N ALA A 166 -3.31 -9.24 10.37
CA ALA A 166 -2.17 -10.11 10.13
C ALA A 166 -0.87 -9.30 10.01
N PHE A 167 0.18 -9.74 10.73
CA PHE A 167 1.51 -9.17 10.56
C PHE A 167 1.99 -9.34 9.12
N GLY A 168 2.51 -8.26 8.52
CA GLY A 168 3.01 -8.29 7.15
C GLY A 168 1.94 -8.21 6.06
N ALA A 169 0.67 -8.07 6.42
CA ALA A 169 -0.40 -7.77 5.48
C ALA A 169 -0.94 -6.36 5.74
N PRO A 170 -0.80 -5.42 4.79
CA PRO A 170 -1.09 -4.02 5.04
C PRO A 170 -2.60 -3.76 5.24
N ILE A 171 -2.92 -2.91 6.22
CA ILE A 171 -4.25 -2.35 6.45
C ILE A 171 -4.46 -1.17 5.49
N LYS A 172 -5.64 -1.11 4.88
CA LYS A 172 -5.99 -0.05 3.92
C LYS A 172 -5.89 1.34 4.58
N PRO A 173 -5.05 2.26 4.06
CA PRO A 173 -4.86 3.55 4.72
C PRO A 173 -6.11 4.43 4.70
N MET A 174 -6.43 5.03 5.85
CA MET A 174 -7.48 6.05 5.93
C MET A 174 -7.10 7.29 5.11
N SER A 175 -8.00 7.76 4.24
CA SER A 175 -7.78 8.96 3.41
C SER A 175 -8.36 10.22 4.04
N ALA A 176 -7.80 11.37 3.69
CA ALA A 176 -8.30 12.68 4.09
C ALA A 176 -9.15 13.32 2.98
N PHE A 177 -10.12 14.14 3.36
CA PHE A 177 -10.86 15.00 2.44
C PHE A 177 -10.23 16.39 2.44
N PRO A 178 -9.93 16.98 1.26
CA PRO A 178 -9.42 18.35 1.21
C PRO A 178 -10.53 19.33 1.60
N GLU A 179 -10.18 20.31 2.44
CA GLU A 179 -11.04 21.44 2.79
C GLU A 179 -10.35 22.76 2.44
N LYS A 180 -11.13 23.75 1.99
CA LYS A 180 -10.60 25.03 1.48
C LYS A 180 -10.31 26.07 2.57
N GLY A 181 -10.52 25.73 3.84
CA GLY A 181 -10.27 26.62 4.96
C GLY A 181 -10.98 26.16 6.24
N LEU A 182 -10.61 26.80 7.34
CA LEU A 182 -11.06 26.43 8.70
C LEU A 182 -12.58 26.44 8.86
N ALA A 183 -13.27 27.44 8.31
CA ALA A 183 -14.74 27.53 8.41
C ALA A 183 -15.47 26.30 7.82
N GLN A 184 -14.93 25.68 6.76
CA GLN A 184 -15.52 24.47 6.19
C GLN A 184 -15.21 23.23 7.03
N VAL A 185 -14.03 23.20 7.67
CA VAL A 185 -13.67 22.15 8.64
C VAL A 185 -14.65 22.18 9.81
N VAL A 186 -14.87 23.35 10.42
CA VAL A 186 -15.82 23.53 11.54
C VAL A 186 -17.24 23.13 11.13
N LYS A 187 -17.73 23.63 9.98
CA LYS A 187 -19.05 23.25 9.46
C LYS A 187 -19.20 21.74 9.25
N ARG A 188 -18.14 21.05 8.85
CA ARG A 188 -18.13 19.59 8.69
C ARG A 188 -18.18 18.89 10.05
N ILE A 189 -17.40 19.35 11.03
CA ILE A 189 -17.41 18.83 12.41
C ILE A 189 -18.83 18.95 12.99
N ASP A 190 -19.44 20.13 12.89
CA ASP A 190 -20.80 20.39 13.36
C ASP A 190 -21.83 19.50 12.67
N LYS A 191 -21.77 19.42 11.33
CA LYS A 191 -22.68 18.57 10.54
C LYS A 191 -22.56 17.09 10.90
N ARG A 192 -21.37 16.64 11.28
CA ARG A 192 -21.12 15.26 11.72
C ARG A 192 -21.51 15.01 13.17
N GLY A 193 -21.78 16.07 13.94
CA GLY A 193 -22.11 15.98 15.36
C GLY A 193 -20.94 15.51 16.22
N TRP A 194 -19.69 15.78 15.80
CA TRP A 194 -18.50 15.32 16.54
C TRP A 194 -18.23 16.15 17.81
N GLY A 195 -18.80 17.35 17.93
CA GLY A 195 -18.59 18.22 19.08
C GLY A 195 -17.10 18.51 19.31
N GLU A 196 -16.61 18.25 20.52
CA GLU A 196 -15.20 18.38 20.90
C GLU A 196 -14.36 17.11 20.58
N GLY A 197 -14.96 16.08 19.98
CA GLY A 197 -14.32 14.80 19.66
C GLY A 197 -13.41 14.83 18.43
N TRP A 198 -12.53 15.81 18.32
CA TRP A 198 -11.57 15.94 17.22
C TRP A 198 -10.20 16.44 17.71
N THR A 199 -9.20 16.33 16.84
CA THR A 199 -7.85 16.82 17.12
C THR A 199 -7.24 17.37 15.83
N ALA A 200 -6.32 18.34 15.96
CA ALA A 200 -5.55 18.86 14.85
C ALA A 200 -4.10 18.38 14.96
N GLN A 201 -3.55 17.94 13.83
CA GLN A 201 -2.17 17.46 13.75
C GLN A 201 -1.47 18.10 12.55
N TRP A 202 -0.16 18.30 12.69
CA TRP A 202 0.67 18.73 11.59
C TRP A 202 0.59 17.74 10.44
N LYS A 203 0.23 18.23 9.25
CA LYS A 203 0.35 17.44 8.04
C LYS A 203 1.80 17.52 7.54
N TYR A 204 2.60 16.54 7.93
CA TYR A 204 3.98 16.40 7.47
C TYR A 204 4.05 16.18 5.94
N ASP A 205 5.16 16.62 5.34
CA ASP A 205 5.46 16.51 3.90
C ASP A 205 6.51 15.41 3.68
N GLY A 206 6.06 14.15 3.69
CA GLY A 206 6.93 12.99 3.67
C GLY A 206 6.38 11.82 2.85
N GLU A 207 6.82 10.63 3.19
CA GLU A 207 6.25 9.37 2.72
C GLU A 207 5.47 8.72 3.85
N ARG A 208 4.15 8.55 3.67
CA ARG A 208 3.34 7.74 4.58
C ARG A 208 3.78 6.27 4.51
N LEU A 209 4.19 5.74 5.65
CA LEU A 209 4.54 4.34 5.82
C LEU A 209 3.70 3.72 6.93
N GLN A 210 3.16 2.54 6.64
CA GLN A 210 2.65 1.63 7.65
C GLN A 210 3.81 0.75 8.14
N ILE A 211 4.12 0.86 9.42
CA ILE A 211 5.21 0.15 10.10
C ILE A 211 4.62 -1.07 10.79
N HIS A 212 4.93 -2.26 10.27
CA HIS A 212 4.62 -3.53 10.93
C HIS A 212 5.85 -3.93 11.72
N ALA A 213 5.74 -4.04 13.03
CA ALA A 213 6.85 -4.36 13.91
C ALA A 213 6.51 -5.58 14.77
N ARG A 214 7.47 -6.50 14.92
CA ARG A 214 7.45 -7.57 15.91
C ARG A 214 8.89 -7.84 16.37
N PRO A 215 9.12 -8.57 17.48
CA PRO A 215 10.48 -8.89 17.90
C PRO A 215 11.29 -9.53 16.76
N GLY A 216 12.39 -8.88 16.38
CA GLY A 216 13.32 -9.34 15.35
C GLY A 216 12.92 -9.05 13.90
N GLU A 217 11.76 -8.45 13.62
CA GLU A 217 11.34 -8.17 12.24
C GLU A 217 10.52 -6.88 12.11
N VAL A 218 10.85 -6.09 11.09
CA VAL A 218 10.08 -4.91 10.67
C VAL A 218 9.80 -4.99 9.18
N ARG A 219 8.54 -4.73 8.80
CA ARG A 219 8.11 -4.56 7.41
C ARG A 219 7.46 -3.21 7.24
N LEU A 220 7.80 -2.52 6.15
CA LEU A 220 7.32 -1.16 5.88
C LEU A 220 6.50 -1.18 4.60
N PHE A 221 5.29 -0.62 4.64
CA PHE A 221 4.41 -0.54 3.48
C PHE A 221 4.10 0.91 3.16
N SER A 222 4.23 1.28 1.89
CA SER A 222 3.85 2.61 1.41
C SER A 222 2.34 2.84 1.48
N ARG A 223 1.90 4.09 1.25
CA ARG A 223 0.49 4.45 1.06
C ARG A 223 -0.28 3.55 0.09
N ASN A 224 0.40 3.02 -0.94
CA ASN A 224 -0.22 2.15 -1.93
C ASN A 224 0.00 0.66 -1.61
N MET A 225 0.30 0.34 -0.35
CA MET A 225 0.44 -1.02 0.20
C MET A 225 1.60 -1.83 -0.43
N LYS A 226 2.46 -1.18 -1.22
CA LYS A 226 3.71 -1.78 -1.73
C LYS A 226 4.76 -1.79 -0.62
N GLU A 227 5.41 -2.93 -0.43
CA GLU A 227 6.49 -3.07 0.55
C GLU A 227 7.72 -2.22 0.15
N THR A 228 8.24 -1.45 1.10
CA THR A 228 9.38 -0.54 0.95
C THR A 228 10.45 -0.77 2.01
N THR A 229 10.41 -1.89 2.74
CA THR A 229 11.31 -2.24 3.85
C THR A 229 12.80 -2.00 3.51
N ARG A 230 13.26 -2.49 2.37
CA ARG A 230 14.67 -2.35 1.91
C ARG A 230 15.12 -0.91 1.63
N ARG A 231 14.19 0.05 1.58
CA ARG A 231 14.50 1.48 1.40
C ARG A 231 14.94 2.16 2.69
N PHE A 232 14.50 1.65 3.84
CA PHE A 232 14.67 2.27 5.15
C PHE A 232 15.26 1.31 6.20
N PRO A 233 16.43 0.71 5.96
CA PRO A 233 17.04 -0.21 6.95
C PRO A 233 17.38 0.50 8.28
N ASP A 234 17.79 1.76 8.23
CA ASP A 234 18.00 2.65 9.38
C ASP A 234 16.74 2.82 10.24
N LEU A 235 15.57 3.00 9.61
CA LEU A 235 14.29 3.08 10.31
C LEU A 235 13.89 1.72 10.89
N CYS A 236 14.11 0.63 10.16
CA CYS A 236 13.83 -0.72 10.66
C CYS A 236 14.63 -0.99 11.93
N ASP A 237 15.93 -0.70 11.94
CA ASP A 237 16.78 -0.88 13.12
C ASP A 237 16.34 0.00 14.29
N LEU A 238 15.93 1.24 14.02
CA LEU A 238 15.39 2.13 15.06
C LEU A 238 14.11 1.57 15.66
N VAL A 239 13.16 1.15 14.82
CA VAL A 239 11.89 0.56 15.25
C VAL A 239 12.16 -0.68 16.10
N LEU A 240 13.06 -1.57 15.68
CA LEU A 240 13.44 -2.76 16.45
C LEU A 240 14.05 -2.42 17.82
N ARG A 241 14.95 -1.43 17.87
CA ARG A 241 15.57 -1.01 19.14
C ARG A 241 14.58 -0.36 20.10
N ARG A 242 13.57 0.34 19.58
CA ARG A 242 12.59 1.07 20.39
C ARG A 242 11.34 0.26 20.71
N LEU A 243 11.10 -0.85 20.02
CA LEU A 243 9.95 -1.71 20.29
C LEU A 243 10.02 -2.26 21.72
N ARG A 244 8.97 -2.03 22.51
CA ARG A 244 8.92 -2.56 23.89
C ARG A 244 8.96 -4.08 23.87
N LYS A 245 9.67 -4.68 24.83
CA LYS A 245 9.78 -6.14 24.97
C LYS A 245 8.43 -6.83 25.24
N SER A 246 7.43 -6.10 25.75
CA SER A 246 6.09 -6.61 26.01
C SER A 246 5.22 -6.72 24.76
N VAL A 247 5.64 -6.11 23.63
CA VAL A 247 4.87 -6.08 22.39
C VAL A 247 5.22 -7.31 21.54
N ALA A 248 4.22 -8.15 21.27
CA ALA A 248 4.34 -9.28 20.37
C ALA A 248 4.25 -8.84 18.90
N SER A 249 3.37 -7.89 18.58
CA SER A 249 3.29 -7.27 17.26
C SER A 249 2.57 -5.93 17.28
N ALA A 250 2.86 -5.04 16.33
CA ALA A 250 2.14 -3.79 16.17
C ALA A 250 2.09 -3.36 14.69
N ILE A 251 1.01 -2.67 14.31
CA ILE A 251 0.87 -2.00 13.01
C ILE A 251 0.63 -0.52 13.27
N ILE A 252 1.58 0.31 12.88
CA ILE A 252 1.62 1.75 13.16
C ILE A 252 1.53 2.53 11.86
N ASP A 253 0.78 3.63 11.85
CA ASP A 253 0.74 4.56 10.72
C ASP A 253 1.60 5.78 11.03
N ALA A 254 2.52 6.12 10.13
CA ALA A 254 3.50 7.17 10.34
C ALA A 254 3.83 7.93 9.05
N GLU A 255 4.18 9.21 9.20
CA GLU A 255 4.81 9.96 8.11
C GLU A 255 6.33 9.94 8.30
N VAL A 256 7.06 9.49 7.28
CA VAL A 256 8.52 9.52 7.28
C VAL A 256 9.00 10.74 6.51
N VAL A 257 9.82 11.57 7.13
CA VAL A 257 10.35 12.81 6.55
C VAL A 257 11.88 12.78 6.51
N ALA A 258 12.48 13.47 5.54
CA ALA A 258 13.92 13.70 5.54
C ALA A 258 14.29 14.74 6.61
N VAL A 259 15.44 14.55 7.27
CA VAL A 259 15.96 15.48 8.28
C VAL A 259 17.44 15.77 8.05
N ASP A 260 17.89 16.96 8.46
CA ASP A 260 19.31 17.28 8.50
C ASP A 260 20.00 16.79 9.79
N GLU A 261 21.28 17.14 9.96
CA GLU A 261 22.07 16.70 11.11
C GLU A 261 21.59 17.26 12.44
N THR A 262 20.88 18.39 12.41
CA THR A 262 20.28 19.02 13.59
C THR A 262 18.88 18.45 13.90
N GLY A 263 18.36 17.57 13.05
CA GLY A 263 17.00 17.02 13.15
C GLY A 263 15.93 17.95 12.57
N LYS A 264 16.31 18.99 11.83
CA LYS A 264 15.35 19.86 11.13
C LYS A 264 14.76 19.12 9.94
N ILE A 265 13.44 19.21 9.78
CA ILE A 265 12.72 18.64 8.63
C ILE A 265 13.16 19.33 7.34
N LEU A 266 13.45 18.51 6.33
CA LEU A 266 13.81 18.93 4.98
C LEU A 266 12.61 18.78 4.03
N PRO A 267 12.59 19.51 2.89
CA PRO A 267 11.54 19.35 1.88
C PRO A 267 11.44 17.92 1.34
N PHE A 268 10.24 17.49 0.92
CA PHE A 268 10.00 16.14 0.38
C PHE A 268 10.96 15.74 -0.75
N GLN A 269 11.39 16.67 -1.59
CA GLN A 269 12.36 16.43 -2.67
C GLN A 269 13.71 15.91 -2.16
N SER A 270 14.05 16.15 -0.90
CA SER A 270 15.22 15.55 -0.26
C SER A 270 15.00 14.08 0.01
N LEU A 271 13.82 13.68 0.48
CA LEU A 271 13.44 12.29 0.71
C LEU A 271 13.32 11.50 -0.61
N SER A 272 12.80 12.11 -1.67
CA SER A 272 12.61 11.45 -2.97
C SER A 272 13.93 11.04 -3.65
N ARG A 273 15.05 11.67 -3.28
CA ARG A 273 16.40 11.30 -3.74
C ARG A 273 16.95 10.04 -3.06
N ARG A 274 16.30 9.56 -2.00
CA ARG A 274 16.70 8.32 -1.31
C ARG A 274 16.53 7.12 -2.25
N ALA A 275 17.55 6.27 -2.34
CA ALA A 275 17.53 5.08 -3.18
C ALA A 275 16.31 4.19 -2.88
N LYS A 276 15.70 3.59 -3.90
CA LYS A 276 14.48 2.76 -3.74
C LYS A 276 14.71 1.46 -2.97
N SER A 277 15.95 0.98 -2.94
CA SER A 277 16.40 -0.19 -2.18
C SER A 277 17.89 -0.02 -1.93
N VAL A 278 18.34 -0.38 -0.73
CA VAL A 278 19.76 -0.46 -0.38
C VAL A 278 20.08 -1.87 0.12
N THR A 279 21.31 -2.31 -0.04
CA THR A 279 21.75 -3.64 0.45
C THR A 279 22.36 -3.55 1.83
N THR A 280 23.04 -2.43 2.11
CA THR A 280 23.72 -2.17 3.37
C THR A 280 23.30 -0.83 3.96
N GLN A 281 23.34 -0.70 5.29
CA GLN A 281 23.01 0.56 5.96
C GLN A 281 24.00 1.69 5.62
N SER A 282 25.25 1.36 5.28
CA SER A 282 26.26 2.31 4.80
C SER A 282 25.91 3.02 3.49
N GLU A 283 24.98 2.48 2.70
CA GLU A 283 24.47 3.13 1.49
C GLU A 283 23.43 4.22 1.79
N VAL A 284 22.95 4.32 3.04
CA VAL A 284 21.97 5.34 3.44
C VAL A 284 22.66 6.69 3.62
N THR A 285 22.37 7.61 2.70
CA THR A 285 22.93 8.97 2.72
C THR A 285 21.96 10.03 3.24
N ILE A 286 20.66 9.75 3.24
CA ILE A 286 19.61 10.69 3.66
C ILE A 286 19.00 10.19 4.97
N ARG A 287 19.18 11.00 6.02
CA ARG A 287 18.60 10.73 7.34
C ARG A 287 17.09 10.98 7.33
N VAL A 288 16.37 10.18 8.09
CA VAL A 288 14.92 10.29 8.23
C VAL A 288 14.47 10.27 9.68
N ALA A 289 13.31 10.87 9.92
CA ALA A 289 12.54 10.73 11.15
C ALA A 289 11.14 10.21 10.80
N ALA A 290 10.57 9.41 11.70
CA ALA A 290 9.22 8.90 11.56
C ALA A 290 8.30 9.57 12.59
N TYR A 291 7.19 10.11 12.12
CA TYR A 291 6.17 10.77 12.91
C TYR A 291 4.93 9.87 12.94
N ALA A 292 4.85 9.02 13.96
CA ALA A 292 3.75 8.09 14.15
C ALA A 292 2.50 8.83 14.64
N PHE A 293 1.36 8.60 13.99
CA PHE A 293 0.12 9.31 14.28
C PHE A 293 -1.08 8.38 14.57
N ASP A 294 -0.97 7.08 14.31
CA ASP A 294 -2.04 6.11 14.60
C ASP A 294 -1.48 4.71 14.94
N CYS A 295 -2.21 3.93 15.73
CA CYS A 295 -1.96 2.52 16.02
C CYS A 295 -3.14 1.70 15.52
N LEU A 296 -2.91 0.91 14.47
CA LEU A 296 -3.96 0.17 13.77
C LEU A 296 -4.13 -1.25 14.30
N SER A 297 -3.07 -1.82 14.89
CA SER A 297 -3.11 -3.12 15.55
C SER A 297 -2.04 -3.22 16.63
N LEU A 298 -2.37 -3.94 17.71
CA LEU A 298 -1.46 -4.30 18.78
C LEU A 298 -1.70 -5.76 19.20
N ASP A 299 -0.63 -6.54 19.28
CA ASP A 299 -0.59 -7.95 19.67
C ASP A 299 -1.62 -8.82 18.93
N GLY A 300 -1.71 -8.61 17.62
CA GLY A 300 -2.62 -9.32 16.71
C GLY A 300 -4.06 -8.79 16.70
N THR A 301 -4.44 -7.94 17.66
CA THR A 301 -5.78 -7.35 17.73
C THR A 301 -5.85 -6.11 16.85
N ALA A 302 -6.84 -6.04 15.96
CA ALA A 302 -7.15 -4.85 15.18
C ALA A 302 -7.78 -3.76 16.08
N LEU A 303 -7.25 -2.54 16.02
CA LEU A 303 -7.72 -1.41 16.82
C LEU A 303 -8.59 -0.44 16.02
N THR A 304 -8.81 -0.69 14.72
CA THR A 304 -9.52 0.23 13.81
C THR A 304 -10.99 0.48 14.18
N GLY A 305 -11.58 -0.39 15.02
CA GLY A 305 -12.91 -0.19 15.58
C GLY A 305 -12.95 0.75 16.80
N LEU A 306 -11.80 1.07 17.40
CA LEU A 306 -11.69 1.98 18.55
C LEU A 306 -11.67 3.44 18.10
N SER A 307 -11.95 4.36 19.03
CA SER A 307 -11.79 5.80 18.79
C SER A 307 -10.32 6.18 18.55
N LEU A 308 -10.08 7.29 17.86
CA LEU A 308 -8.71 7.78 17.64
C LEU A 308 -7.96 8.03 18.96
N ALA A 309 -8.66 8.49 19.99
CA ALA A 309 -8.07 8.72 21.31
C ALA A 309 -7.52 7.43 21.93
N GLU A 310 -8.32 6.36 21.93
CA GLU A 310 -7.90 5.05 22.43
C GLU A 310 -6.75 4.48 21.61
N ARG A 311 -6.80 4.57 20.27
CA ARG A 311 -5.71 4.10 19.41
C ARG A 311 -4.40 4.85 19.67
N ARG A 312 -4.46 6.15 19.93
CA ARG A 312 -3.28 6.95 20.28
C ARG A 312 -2.73 6.59 21.65
N GLN A 313 -3.58 6.31 22.62
CA GLN A 313 -3.13 5.76 23.90
C GLN A 313 -2.39 4.44 23.71
N ARG A 314 -2.91 3.53 22.84
CA ARG A 314 -2.21 2.28 22.51
C ARG A 314 -0.88 2.52 21.78
N LEU A 315 -0.75 3.57 20.97
CA LEU A 315 0.52 3.92 20.32
C LEU A 315 1.63 4.22 21.35
N GLU A 316 1.29 4.82 22.48
CA GLU A 316 2.23 5.09 23.58
C GLU A 316 2.70 3.79 24.28
N GLU A 317 1.99 2.67 24.10
CA GLU A 317 2.37 1.38 24.64
C GLU A 317 3.38 0.62 23.75
N VAL A 318 3.54 1.04 22.49
CA VAL A 318 4.32 0.28 21.50
C VAL A 318 5.84 0.48 21.63
N PHE A 319 6.27 1.71 21.92
CA PHE A 319 7.68 2.08 21.89
C PHE A 319 8.20 2.57 23.25
N GLU A 320 9.48 2.35 23.50
CA GLU A 320 10.24 3.03 24.54
C GLU A 320 10.54 4.47 24.06
N TYR A 321 10.13 5.44 24.85
CA TYR A 321 10.41 6.86 24.61
C TYR A 321 11.57 7.30 25.50
N ASP A 322 12.39 8.23 25.00
CA ASP A 322 13.38 8.88 25.84
C ASP A 322 12.64 9.76 26.87
N ASP A 323 12.95 9.58 28.16
CA ASP A 323 12.32 10.28 29.28
C ASP A 323 12.61 11.80 29.22
N PRO A 324 11.60 12.67 29.04
CA PRO A 324 11.80 14.12 29.03
C PRO A 324 12.11 14.71 30.42
N ASP A 325 11.85 13.98 31.51
CA ASP A 325 11.94 14.42 32.90
C ASP A 325 13.13 13.81 33.67
N ALA A 326 14.09 13.21 32.98
CA ALA A 326 15.44 12.97 33.49
C ALA A 326 16.23 14.30 33.64
N GLY A 327 15.71 15.23 34.46
CA GLY A 327 16.44 16.34 35.09
C GLY A 327 16.95 17.49 34.20
N ALA A 328 16.81 17.40 32.88
CA ALA A 328 16.96 18.52 31.96
C ALA A 328 16.32 18.12 30.64
N SER A 329 15.16 18.70 30.29
CA SER A 329 14.77 18.75 28.89
C SER A 329 15.95 19.37 28.12
N PRO A 330 16.66 18.61 27.27
CA PRO A 330 17.81 19.16 26.57
C PRO A 330 17.27 20.28 25.67
N PRO A 331 17.94 21.44 25.57
CA PRO A 331 17.57 22.41 24.54
C PRO A 331 17.49 21.68 23.20
N ARG A 332 16.52 22.04 22.35
CA ARG A 332 16.23 21.38 21.05
C ARG A 332 17.48 21.12 20.17
N SER A 333 18.59 21.79 20.45
CA SER A 333 19.92 21.64 19.87
C SER A 333 20.79 20.48 20.40
N SER A 334 20.34 19.70 21.40
CA SER A 334 21.19 18.72 22.12
C SER A 334 20.62 17.30 22.15
N TRP A 335 19.63 17.00 21.31
CA TRP A 335 19.16 15.63 21.13
C TRP A 335 20.23 14.83 20.36
N PRO A 336 20.53 13.58 20.75
CA PRO A 336 21.54 12.78 20.04
C PRO A 336 21.23 12.68 18.55
N THR A 337 22.30 12.85 17.77
CA THR A 337 22.36 13.21 16.36
C THR A 337 21.98 12.09 15.37
N ALA A 338 21.05 11.19 15.71
CA ALA A 338 20.69 10.04 14.87
C ALA A 338 19.21 9.64 15.02
N HIS A 339 18.49 9.59 13.89
CA HIS A 339 17.17 8.99 13.67
C HIS A 339 16.16 9.00 14.85
N ALA A 340 15.14 9.86 14.77
CA ALA A 340 14.08 9.92 15.79
C ALA A 340 12.78 9.26 15.31
N LEU A 341 12.22 8.39 16.15
CA LEU A 341 10.83 7.97 16.10
C LEU A 341 10.08 8.87 17.07
N ARG A 342 9.14 9.66 16.55
CA ARG A 342 8.36 10.61 17.33
C ARG A 342 6.90 10.21 17.24
N VAL A 343 6.23 10.08 18.37
CA VAL A 343 4.76 10.13 18.38
C VAL A 343 4.37 11.58 18.17
N VAL A 344 3.48 11.81 17.21
CA VAL A 344 2.92 13.14 16.98
C VAL A 344 2.11 13.53 18.21
N ALA A 345 2.67 14.44 19.01
CA ALA A 345 1.91 15.10 20.06
C ALA A 345 0.75 15.86 19.41
N SER A 346 -0.47 15.66 19.92
CA SER A 346 -1.55 16.59 19.62
C SER A 346 -1.36 17.81 20.50
N THR A 347 -1.52 18.98 19.92
CA THR A 347 -2.03 20.10 20.70
C THR A 347 -3.49 19.79 21.00
N ASP A 348 -3.84 19.78 22.28
CA ASP A 348 -5.25 19.83 22.69
C ASP A 348 -5.77 21.21 22.29
N VAL A 349 -6.58 21.20 21.25
CA VAL A 349 -7.23 22.39 20.73
C VAL A 349 -8.69 22.28 21.16
N SER A 350 -9.05 23.01 22.22
CA SER A 350 -10.37 22.92 22.86
C SER A 350 -11.47 23.66 22.11
N SER A 351 -11.14 24.51 21.14
CA SER A 351 -12.11 25.29 20.38
C SER A 351 -11.63 25.65 18.99
N ALA A 352 -12.57 25.98 18.09
CA ALA A 352 -12.23 26.50 16.76
C ALA A 352 -11.48 27.85 16.81
N ALA A 353 -11.59 28.61 17.92
CA ALA A 353 -10.85 29.85 18.13
C ALA A 353 -9.36 29.60 18.46
N ASP A 354 -9.02 28.42 18.98
CA ASP A 354 -7.64 28.01 19.25
C ASP A 354 -6.88 27.57 17.96
N LEU A 355 -7.58 27.49 16.82
CA LEU A 355 -7.02 27.14 15.51
C LEU A 355 -6.63 28.36 14.64
N GLU A 356 -7.12 29.56 14.95
CA GLU A 356 -6.83 30.81 14.21
C GLU A 356 -5.49 31.44 14.63
#